data_AF-A0A381RBI6-F1
#
_entry.id   AF-A0A381RBI6-F1
#
_cell.length_a   1.000
_cell.length_b   1.000
_cell.length_c   1.000
_cell.angle_alpha   90.00
_cell.angle_beta   90.00
_cell.angle_gamma   90.00
#
_symmetry.space_group_name_H-M   'P 1'
#
loop_
_entity.id
_entity.type
_entity.pdbx_description
1 polymer ?
#
loop_
_entity_poly.entity_id
_entity_poly.type
_entity_poly.pdbx_seq_one_letter_code
_entity_poly.pdbx_strand_id
1 'polypeptide(L)'
;MKTNRNDSCPCGSGEKYKNCCEQKRFKSGDKNQLTRWLISAGLGLFLAVFVWGVIEFFATEHPEMEAYKCDNPNCGQIHYRQKVDSN
;
A
#
# COMPACT_ATOMS: atom_id res chain seq x y z
N MET A 1 -27.67 -40.60 4.21
CA MET A 1 -28.55 -40.25 5.33
C MET A 1 -28.66 -38.73 5.41
N LYS A 2 -29.85 -38.15 5.26
CA LYS A 2 -30.06 -36.69 5.41
C LYS A 2 -30.38 -36.43 6.89
N THR A 3 -29.41 -35.95 7.67
CA THR A 3 -29.64 -35.53 9.07
C THR A 3 -30.34 -34.17 9.09
N ASN A 4 -31.47 -34.06 9.80
CA ASN A 4 -32.19 -32.79 9.93
C ASN A 4 -31.41 -31.83 10.85
N ARG A 5 -31.60 -30.53 10.64
CA ARG A 5 -31.00 -29.45 11.44
C ARG A 5 -31.28 -29.57 12.94
N ASN A 6 -32.49 -30.02 13.30
CA ASN A 6 -32.89 -30.15 14.70
C ASN A 6 -32.55 -31.53 15.30
N ASP A 7 -32.08 -32.49 14.50
CA ASP A 7 -31.70 -33.81 14.98
C ASP A 7 -30.42 -33.74 15.81
N SER A 8 -30.21 -34.73 16.66
CA SER A 8 -28.94 -34.92 17.38
C SER A 8 -27.80 -35.11 16.38
N CYS A 9 -26.67 -34.45 16.65
CA CYS A 9 -25.50 -34.56 15.80
C CYS A 9 -24.97 -36.01 15.80
N PRO A 10 -24.73 -36.62 14.63
CA PRO A 10 -24.13 -37.96 14.55
C PRO A 10 -22.66 -37.99 15.00
N CYS A 11 -22.08 -36.83 15.30
CA CYS A 11 -20.71 -36.67 15.79
C CYS A 11 -20.51 -37.03 17.28
N GLY A 12 -21.58 -37.44 17.98
CA GLY A 12 -21.51 -37.86 19.39
C GLY A 12 -21.43 -36.71 20.40
N SER A 13 -21.64 -35.46 19.98
CA SER A 13 -21.53 -34.29 20.85
C SER A 13 -22.74 -34.08 21.78
N GLY A 14 -23.86 -34.78 21.56
CA GLY A 14 -25.13 -34.57 22.27
C GLY A 14 -25.89 -33.30 21.86
N GLU A 15 -25.28 -32.41 21.09
CA GLU A 15 -25.86 -31.17 20.58
C GLU A 15 -26.71 -31.39 19.32
N LYS A 16 -27.65 -30.48 19.03
CA LYS A 16 -28.39 -30.47 17.75
C LYS A 16 -27.44 -30.22 16.58
N TYR A 17 -27.67 -30.87 15.44
CA TYR A 17 -26.82 -30.79 14.24
C TYR A 17 -26.53 -29.34 13.82
N LYS A 18 -27.55 -28.48 13.86
CA LYS A 18 -27.43 -27.05 13.54
C LYS A 18 -26.45 -26.27 14.40
N ASN A 19 -26.33 -26.64 15.68
CA ASN A 19 -25.45 -25.98 16.65
C ASN A 19 -24.07 -26.63 16.72
N CYS A 20 -23.88 -27.77 16.08
CA CYS A 20 -22.63 -28.53 16.17
C CYS A 20 -21.86 -28.53 14.84
N CYS A 21 -22.04 -29.57 14.02
CA CYS A 21 -21.32 -29.72 12.77
C CYS A 21 -21.74 -28.71 11.69
N GLU A 22 -22.98 -28.21 11.72
CA GLU A 22 -23.42 -27.19 10.77
C GLU A 22 -22.74 -25.84 11.06
N GLN A 23 -22.71 -25.37 12.31
CA GLN A 23 -21.98 -24.16 12.69
C GLN A 23 -20.48 -24.21 12.36
N LYS A 24 -19.84 -25.37 12.56
CA LYS A 24 -18.42 -25.54 12.23
C LYS A 24 -18.13 -25.35 10.73
N ARG A 25 -19.09 -25.59 9.84
CA ARG A 25 -18.95 -25.31 8.40
C ARG A 25 -18.94 -23.82 8.07
N PHE A 26 -19.55 -22.99 8.92
CA PHE A 26 -19.60 -21.54 8.76
C PHE A 26 -18.47 -20.82 9.50
N LYS A 27 -17.65 -21.53 10.29
CA LYS A 27 -16.39 -20.98 10.84
C LYS A 27 -15.23 -21.16 9.86
N SER A 28 -15.40 -20.70 8.62
CA SER A 28 -14.26 -20.39 7.75
C SER A 28 -13.64 -19.10 8.26
N GLY A 29 -12.46 -19.18 8.87
CA GLY A 29 -11.79 -18.03 9.48
C GLY A 29 -11.81 -16.79 8.59
N ASP A 30 -12.13 -15.66 9.20
CA ASP A 30 -12.20 -14.29 8.67
C ASP A 30 -10.83 -13.75 8.16
N LYS A 31 -10.03 -14.61 7.53
CA LYS A 31 -8.80 -14.21 6.85
C LYS A 31 -9.11 -13.22 5.74
N ASN A 32 -10.23 -13.38 5.02
CA ASN A 32 -10.58 -12.46 3.92
C ASN A 32 -11.00 -11.07 4.41
N GLN A 33 -11.57 -10.94 5.62
CA GLN A 33 -11.91 -9.63 6.20
C GLN A 33 -10.64 -8.91 6.69
N LEU A 34 -9.75 -9.62 7.41
CA LEU A 34 -8.47 -9.06 7.85
C LEU A 34 -7.54 -8.75 6.67
N THR A 35 -7.42 -9.65 5.70
CA THR A 35 -6.63 -9.46 4.48
C THR A 35 -7.15 -8.29 3.66
N ARG A 36 -8.48 -8.13 3.49
CA ARG A 36 -9.05 -6.94 2.83
C ARG A 36 -8.72 -5.65 3.58
N TRP A 37 -8.80 -5.67 4.90
CA TRP A 37 -8.45 -4.51 5.72
C TRP A 37 -6.96 -4.15 5.59
N LEU A 38 -6.06 -5.13 5.63
CA LEU A 38 -4.62 -4.94 5.43
C LEU A 38 -4.28 -4.42 4.02
N ILE A 39 -4.94 -4.94 2.98
CA ILE A 39 -4.77 -4.46 1.60
C ILE A 39 -5.23 -3.00 1.49
N SER A 40 -6.40 -2.66 2.06
CA SER A 40 -6.91 -1.29 2.04
C SER A 40 -6.00 -0.32 2.80
N ALA A 41 -5.47 -0.74 3.95
CA ALA A 41 -4.52 0.06 4.73
C ALA A 41 -3.20 0.26 3.97
N GLY A 42 -2.67 -0.79 3.35
CA GLY A 42 -1.45 -0.73 2.54
C GLY A 42 -1.58 0.19 1.33
N LEU A 43 -2.66 0.06 0.56
CA LEU A 43 -2.96 0.94 -0.57
C LEU A 43 -3.14 2.39 -0.15
N GLY A 44 -3.87 2.64 0.95
CA GLY A 44 -4.05 3.97 1.50
C GLY A 44 -2.72 4.63 1.89
N LEU A 45 -1.85 3.89 2.59
CA LEU A 45 -0.54 4.39 3.00
C LEU A 45 0.36 4.67 1.79
N PHE A 46 0.41 3.77 0.82
CA PHE A 46 1.19 3.96 -0.40
C PHE A 46 0.73 5.19 -1.18
N LEU A 47 -0.58 5.36 -1.38
CA LEU A 47 -1.12 6.52 -2.08
C LEU A 47 -0.85 7.82 -1.31
N ALA A 48 -0.96 7.82 0.01
CA ALA A 48 -0.64 9.00 0.82
C ALA A 48 0.84 9.41 0.68
N VAL A 49 1.77 8.45 0.74
CA VAL A 49 3.21 8.72 0.54
C VAL A 49 3.49 9.20 -0.88
N PHE A 50 2.87 8.57 -1.88
CA PHE A 50 3.02 8.97 -3.27
C PHE A 50 2.51 10.40 -3.50
N VAL A 51 1.30 10.72 -3.02
CA VAL A 51 0.74 12.07 -3.13
C VAL A 51 1.60 13.09 -2.42
N TRP A 52 2.10 12.80 -1.21
CA TRP A 52 3.02 13.67 -0.49
C TRP A 52 4.30 13.93 -1.30
N GLY A 53 4.92 12.88 -1.83
CA GLY A 53 6.15 12.99 -2.62
C GLY A 53 5.93 13.75 -3.94
N VAL A 54 4.78 13.57 -4.58
CA VAL A 54 4.40 14.31 -5.79
C VAL A 54 4.24 15.81 -5.47
N ILE A 55 3.58 16.16 -4.37
CA ILE A 55 3.43 17.55 -3.93
C ILE A 55 4.80 18.18 -3.68
N GLU A 56 5.66 17.52 -2.91
CA GLU A 56 7.03 18.01 -2.64
C GLU A 56 7.85 18.18 -3.92
N PHE A 57 7.74 17.23 -4.85
CA PHE A 57 8.43 17.31 -6.14
C PHE A 57 8.02 18.54 -6.94
N PHE A 58 6.72 18.87 -6.98
CA PHE A 58 6.24 20.06 -7.67
C PHE A 58 6.44 21.35 -6.89
N ALA A 59 6.53 21.29 -5.56
CA ALA A 59 6.80 22.45 -4.70
C ALA A 59 8.30 22.79 -4.61
N THR A 60 9.20 21.88 -5.02
CA THR A 60 10.63 22.13 -5.04
C THR A 60 10.98 23.00 -6.26
N GLU A 61 11.29 24.27 -6.04
CA GLU A 61 11.83 25.12 -7.10
C GLU A 61 13.24 24.65 -7.48
N HIS A 62 13.37 24.03 -8.65
CA HIS A 62 14.67 23.67 -9.20
C HIS A 62 15.31 24.91 -9.83
N PRO A 63 16.47 25.38 -9.32
CA PRO A 63 17.12 26.55 -9.89
C PRO A 63 17.57 26.27 -11.33
N GLU A 64 17.37 27.23 -12.23
CA GLU A 64 17.85 27.12 -13.60
C GLU A 64 19.39 27.05 -13.60
N MET A 65 19.95 26.00 -14.19
CA MET A 65 21.40 25.81 -14.29
C MET A 65 21.87 26.18 -15.69
N GLU A 66 22.88 27.04 -15.78
CA GLU A 66 23.51 27.40 -17.04
C GLU A 66 24.91 26.80 -17.15
N ALA A 67 25.25 26.39 -18.38
CA ALA A 67 26.57 25.87 -18.72
C ALA A 67 27.53 27.01 -19.06
N TYR A 68 28.73 27.01 -18.48
CA TYR A 68 29.79 27.97 -18.78
C TYR A 68 31.14 27.29 -18.99
N LYS A 69 31.99 27.92 -19.79
CA LYS A 69 33.40 27.53 -19.93
C LYS A 69 34.26 28.32 -18.95
N CYS A 70 35.15 27.61 -18.28
CA CYS A 70 36.19 28.17 -17.42
C CYS A 70 37.29 28.83 -18.27
N ASP A 71 37.86 29.94 -17.80
CA ASP A 71 38.99 30.61 -18.48
C ASP A 71 40.33 29.88 -18.29
N ASN A 72 40.34 28.79 -17.53
CA ASN A 72 41.56 28.02 -17.28
C ASN A 72 42.00 27.27 -18.55
N PRO A 73 43.19 27.55 -19.12
CA PRO A 73 43.63 26.95 -20.39
C PRO A 73 43.85 25.44 -20.31
N ASN A 74 44.01 24.89 -19.09
CA ASN A 74 44.11 23.45 -18.86
C ASN A 74 42.75 22.79 -18.55
N CYS A 75 41.65 23.54 -18.57
CA CYS A 75 40.30 23.09 -18.23
C CYS A 75 39.48 22.88 -19.51
N GLY A 76 39.29 21.61 -19.88
CA GLY A 76 38.52 21.20 -21.08
C GLY A 76 37.06 20.82 -20.81
N GLN A 77 36.57 21.01 -19.59
CA GLN A 77 35.23 20.57 -19.16
C GLN A 77 34.24 21.75 -19.10
N ILE A 78 32.95 21.43 -19.24
CA ILE A 78 31.86 22.39 -19.09
C ILE A 78 31.43 22.39 -17.62
N HIS A 79 31.32 23.59 -17.04
CA HIS A 79 30.85 23.79 -15.67
C HIS A 79 29.40 24.29 -15.66
N TYR A 80 28.69 24.03 -14.57
CA TYR A 80 27.31 24.48 -14.40
C TYR A 80 27.20 25.39 -13.17
N ARG A 81 26.43 26.47 -13.26
CA ARG A 81 26.13 27.40 -12.18
C ARG A 81 24.63 27.74 -12.19
N GLN A 82 24.07 28.10 -11.03
CA GLN A 82 22.73 28.66 -10.93
C GLN A 82 22.67 30.02 -11.62
N LYS A 83 21.66 30.23 -12.49
CA LYS A 83 21.35 31.57 -12.99
C LYS A 83 20.88 32.44 -11.83
N VAL A 84 21.47 33.63 -11.71
CA VAL A 84 21.03 34.64 -10.75
C VAL A 84 20.20 35.64 -11.53
N ASP A 85 18.89 35.66 -11.28
CA ASP A 85 18.00 36.66 -11.89
C ASP A 85 18.38 38.03 -11.33
N SER A 86 19.00 38.86 -12.17
CA SER A 86 19.33 40.24 -11.81
C SER A 86 18.04 41.07 -11.90
N ASN A 87 17.43 41.36 -10.74
CA ASN A 87 16.35 42.35 -10.62
C ASN A 87 16.88 43.78 -10.72
#